data_AF-A0A941R2M7-F1
#
_entry.id   AF-A0A941R2M7-F1
#
_cell.length_a   1.000
_cell.length_b   1.000
_cell.length_c   1.000
_cell.angle_alpha   90.00
_cell.angle_beta   90.00
_cell.angle_gamma   90.00
#
_symmetry.space_group_name_H-M   'P 1'
#
loop_
_entity.id
_entity.type
_entity.pdbx_description
1 polymer ?
#
loop_
_entity_poly.entity_id
_entity_poly.type
_entity_poly.pdbx_seq_one_letter_code
_entity_poly.pdbx_strand_id
1 'polypeptide(L)'
;MIPLRKNDKTFEVYYHDPQSGELWKSFFPYGKKKSNSPKILRPEPLPSNLEHQLELCLNSGNLADAEGLGIEYSLSPEKWEYLLNLLDENRKNYTRAGFFTFLNKLGVKDPDKTIEALHIDFNSASISREKLITLRKKAKKLWFKKLIGL
;
A
#
# COMPACT_ATOMS: atom_id res chain seq x y z
N MET A 1 -3.09 -24.31 -2.90
CA MET A 1 -1.90 -23.44 -2.98
C MET A 1 -0.91 -23.88 -1.90
N ILE A 2 0.33 -24.18 -2.26
CA ILE A 2 1.41 -24.53 -1.31
C ILE A 2 2.27 -23.26 -1.11
N PRO A 3 2.55 -22.84 0.14
CA PRO A 3 3.38 -21.66 0.40
C PRO A 3 4.85 -21.95 0.03
N LEU A 4 5.47 -21.06 -0.75
CA LEU A 4 6.85 -21.18 -1.23
C LEU A 4 7.86 -20.57 -0.26
N ARG A 5 7.50 -19.44 0.34
CA ARG A 5 8.34 -18.68 1.25
C ARG A 5 7.47 -17.85 2.18
N LYS A 6 7.87 -17.77 3.44
CA LYS A 6 7.27 -16.90 4.45
C LYS A 6 8.32 -15.92 4.96
N ASN A 7 8.00 -14.63 4.97
CA ASN A 7 8.83 -13.62 5.61
C ASN A 7 8.08 -13.07 6.83
N ASP A 8 8.50 -13.48 8.03
CA ASP A 8 7.86 -13.07 9.27
C ASP A 8 8.14 -11.60 9.66
N LYS A 9 9.14 -10.96 9.04
CA LYS A 9 9.43 -9.53 9.25
C LYS A 9 8.50 -8.63 8.45
N THR A 10 8.19 -9.02 7.21
CA THR A 10 7.30 -8.28 6.30
C THR A 10 5.87 -8.84 6.29
N PHE A 11 5.65 -9.95 7.00
CA PHE A 11 4.39 -10.69 7.03
C PHE A 11 3.89 -11.08 5.63
N GLU A 12 4.81 -11.56 4.79
CA GLU A 12 4.54 -11.93 3.40
C GLU A 12 4.60 -13.44 3.22
N VAL A 13 3.67 -14.00 2.43
CA VAL A 13 3.71 -15.40 2.00
C VAL A 13 3.56 -15.48 0.48
N TYR A 14 4.45 -16.20 -0.18
CA TYR A 14 4.45 -16.38 -1.63
C TYR A 14 3.81 -17.72 -2.02
N TYR A 15 3.06 -17.74 -3.11
CA TYR A 15 2.37 -18.91 -3.67
C TYR A 15 2.56 -18.94 -5.19
N HIS A 16 2.44 -20.11 -5.80
CA HIS A 16 2.12 -20.18 -7.23
C HIS A 16 0.61 -20.33 -7.39
N ASP A 17 0.04 -19.60 -8.35
CA ASP A 17 -1.28 -19.92 -8.87
C ASP A 17 -1.22 -21.30 -9.58
N PRO A 18 -2.00 -22.30 -9.14
CA PRO A 18 -1.94 -23.64 -9.72
C PRO A 18 -2.42 -23.73 -11.17
N GLN A 19 -3.12 -22.72 -11.70
CA GLN A 19 -3.61 -22.72 -13.08
C GLN A 19 -2.64 -22.03 -14.05
N SER A 20 -2.19 -20.83 -13.73
CA SER A 20 -1.30 -20.03 -14.60
C SER A 20 0.19 -20.23 -14.32
N GLY A 21 0.56 -20.71 -13.13
CA GLY A 21 1.94 -20.76 -12.66
C GLY A 21 2.48 -19.41 -12.16
N GLU A 22 1.69 -18.34 -12.21
CA GLU A 22 2.10 -17.01 -11.75
C GLU A 22 2.48 -17.00 -10.27
N LEU A 23 3.50 -16.22 -9.92
CA LEU A 23 3.88 -16.00 -8.53
C LEU A 23 2.90 -15.00 -7.91
N TRP A 24 2.24 -15.39 -6.84
CA TRP A 24 1.34 -14.53 -6.09
C TRP A 24 1.91 -14.25 -4.71
N LYS A 25 1.77 -13.01 -4.24
CA LYS A 25 2.17 -12.59 -2.90
C LYS A 25 0.94 -12.32 -2.05
N SER A 26 0.96 -12.85 -0.83
CA SER A 26 -0.04 -12.61 0.20
C SER A 26 0.51 -11.68 1.27
N PHE A 27 -0.23 -10.62 1.56
CA PHE A 27 0.09 -9.66 2.62
C PHE A 27 -0.67 -9.98 3.91
N PHE A 28 0.00 -9.91 5.05
CA PHE A 28 -0.62 -10.00 6.39
C PHE A 28 -0.21 -8.80 7.26
N PRO A 29 -0.60 -7.56 6.92
CA PRO A 29 -0.05 -6.34 7.52
C PRO A 29 -0.27 -6.18 9.04
N TYR A 30 -1.29 -6.81 9.62
CA TYR A 30 -1.67 -6.56 11.02
C TYR A 30 -1.21 -7.69 11.94
N GLY A 31 0.12 -7.84 12.04
CA GLY A 31 0.81 -8.88 12.80
C GLY A 31 0.13 -9.35 14.10
N LYS A 32 0.10 -10.67 14.27
CA LYS A 32 -0.22 -11.47 15.47
C LYS A 32 -1.58 -11.33 16.17
N LYS A 33 -2.33 -10.23 16.06
CA LYS A 33 -3.60 -10.07 16.85
C LYS A 33 -4.86 -10.62 16.18
N LYS A 34 -4.84 -10.94 14.89
CA LYS A 34 -5.99 -11.55 14.19
C LYS A 34 -5.52 -12.63 13.23
N SER A 35 -5.81 -13.88 13.57
CA SER A 35 -5.65 -15.06 12.70
C SER A 35 -6.38 -14.95 11.36
N ASN A 36 -7.28 -13.96 11.21
CA ASN A 36 -8.11 -13.70 10.03
C ASN A 36 -7.79 -12.36 9.34
N SER A 37 -6.53 -11.93 9.33
CA SER A 37 -6.12 -10.76 8.54
C SER A 37 -6.34 -11.04 7.04
N PRO A 38 -6.85 -10.07 6.25
CA PRO A 38 -7.28 -10.33 4.87
C PRO A 38 -6.12 -10.84 4.01
N LYS A 39 -6.32 -12.02 3.42
CA LYS A 39 -5.41 -12.64 2.46
C LYS A 39 -5.56 -11.91 1.13
N ILE A 40 -4.74 -10.91 0.90
CA ILE A 40 -4.71 -10.17 -0.37
C ILE A 40 -3.74 -10.88 -1.30
N LEU A 41 -4.23 -11.47 -2.39
CA LEU A 41 -3.41 -12.12 -3.40
C LEU A 41 -3.21 -11.15 -4.57
N ARG A 42 -1.95 -10.84 -4.90
CA ARG A 42 -1.57 -10.03 -6.08
C ARG A 42 -0.48 -10.75 -6.90
N PRO A 43 -0.53 -10.72 -8.24
CA PRO A 43 0.54 -11.21 -9.10
C PRO A 43 1.87 -10.47 -8.88
N GLU A 44 2.98 -11.21 -8.95
CA GLU A 44 4.37 -10.75 -8.78
C GLU A 44 5.27 -11.32 -9.89
N PRO A 45 6.42 -10.67 -10.20
CA PRO A 45 6.92 -9.43 -9.61
C PRO A 45 6.22 -8.20 -10.17
N LEU A 46 6.07 -7.15 -9.36
CA LEU A 46 5.79 -5.82 -9.89
C LEU A 46 6.96 -5.26 -10.70
N PRO A 47 6.68 -4.35 -11.66
CA PRO A 47 7.71 -3.53 -12.28
C PRO A 47 8.53 -2.77 -11.22
N SER A 48 9.82 -2.56 -11.47
CA SER A 48 10.69 -1.81 -10.53
C SER A 48 10.32 -0.32 -10.42
N ASN A 49 9.68 0.23 -11.44
CA ASN A 49 9.24 1.62 -11.48
C ASN A 49 7.92 1.80 -10.70
N LEU A 50 7.93 2.66 -9.68
CA LEU A 50 6.82 2.88 -8.76
C LEU A 50 5.61 3.60 -9.39
N GLU A 51 5.81 4.45 -10.40
CA GLU A 51 4.71 5.02 -11.19
C GLU A 51 3.96 3.92 -11.96
N HIS A 52 4.70 3.02 -12.61
CA HIS A 52 4.11 1.89 -13.33
C HIS A 52 3.39 0.92 -12.37
N GLN A 53 3.90 0.73 -11.15
CA GLN A 53 3.19 -0.03 -10.12
C GLN A 53 1.84 0.59 -9.74
N LEU A 54 1.82 1.92 -9.55
CA LEU A 54 0.59 2.65 -9.23
C LEU A 54 -0.41 2.53 -10.38
N GLU A 55 0.03 2.71 -11.63
CA GLU A 55 -0.82 2.57 -12.80
C GLU A 55 -1.48 1.19 -12.87
N LEU A 56 -0.68 0.12 -12.77
CA LEU A 56 -1.21 -1.25 -12.83
C LEU A 56 -2.17 -1.53 -11.67
N CYS A 57 -1.76 -1.26 -10.43
CA CYS A 57 -2.53 -1.70 -9.26
C CYS A 57 -3.79 -0.84 -9.01
N LEU A 58 -3.76 0.46 -9.32
CA LEU A 58 -4.92 1.33 -9.10
C LEU A 58 -5.95 1.23 -10.25
N ASN A 59 -5.57 0.65 -11.39
CA ASN A 59 -6.44 0.49 -12.56
C ASN A 59 -6.84 -0.96 -12.88
N SER A 60 -6.33 -1.96 -12.16
CA SER A 60 -6.55 -3.38 -12.48
C SER A 60 -8.01 -3.85 -12.44
N GLY A 61 -8.92 -3.06 -11.85
CA GLY A 61 -10.31 -3.47 -11.58
C GLY A 61 -10.45 -4.41 -10.38
N ASN A 62 -9.35 -4.98 -9.87
CA ASN A 62 -9.32 -5.76 -8.65
C ASN A 62 -8.76 -4.92 -7.49
N LEU A 63 -9.61 -4.59 -6.52
CA LEU A 63 -9.20 -3.74 -5.38
C LEU A 63 -8.13 -4.38 -4.50
N ALA A 64 -7.95 -5.70 -4.56
CA ALA A 64 -6.87 -6.40 -3.88
C ALA A 64 -5.49 -5.86 -4.28
N ASP A 65 -5.31 -5.46 -5.55
CA ASP A 65 -4.01 -4.99 -6.03
C ASP A 65 -3.64 -3.64 -5.41
N ALA A 66 -4.59 -2.70 -5.43
CA ALA A 66 -4.45 -1.40 -4.77
C ALA A 66 -4.30 -1.55 -3.24
N GLU A 67 -5.01 -2.51 -2.64
CA GLU A 67 -4.93 -2.78 -1.21
C GLU A 67 -3.55 -3.30 -0.82
N GLY A 68 -3.05 -4.31 -1.53
CA GLY A 68 -1.74 -4.92 -1.30
C GLY A 68 -0.60 -3.93 -1.51
N LEU A 69 -0.66 -3.12 -2.58
CA LEU A 69 0.33 -2.08 -2.83
C LEU A 69 0.34 -1.02 -1.72
N GLY A 70 -0.84 -0.59 -1.26
CA GLY A 70 -0.96 0.38 -0.17
C GLY A 70 -0.39 -0.15 1.14
N ILE A 71 -0.61 -1.43 1.43
CA ILE A 71 -0.02 -2.12 2.58
C ILE A 71 1.50 -2.19 2.47
N GLU A 72 2.03 -2.62 1.33
CA GLU A 72 3.47 -2.75 1.12
C GLU A 72 4.19 -1.43 1.38
N TYR A 73 3.66 -0.33 0.82
CA TYR A 73 4.23 0.98 1.01
C TYR A 73 3.90 1.63 2.37
N SER A 74 2.94 1.11 3.13
CA SER A 74 2.70 1.57 4.51
C SER A 74 3.89 1.23 5.43
N LEU A 75 4.68 0.20 5.07
CA LEU A 75 5.90 -0.21 5.78
C LEU A 75 7.13 0.63 5.40
N SER A 76 7.01 1.52 4.41
CA SER A 76 8.09 2.41 3.93
C SER A 76 7.69 3.88 4.02
N PRO A 77 7.55 4.46 5.24
CA PRO A 77 7.19 5.86 5.41
C PRO A 77 8.06 6.83 4.59
N GLU A 78 9.35 6.54 4.43
CA GLU A 78 10.31 7.31 3.64
C GLU A 78 9.88 7.54 2.19
N LYS A 79 9.04 6.66 1.63
CA LYS A 79 8.52 6.76 0.26
C LYS A 79 7.21 7.54 0.16
N TRP A 80 6.55 7.85 1.27
CA TRP A 80 5.21 8.43 1.27
C TRP A 80 5.14 9.78 0.56
N GLU A 81 6.14 10.65 0.72
CA GLU A 81 6.14 11.94 0.04
C GLU A 81 6.10 11.79 -1.48
N TYR A 82 6.96 10.91 -1.98
CA TYR A 82 7.11 10.61 -3.39
C TYR A 82 5.82 9.97 -3.96
N LEU A 83 5.25 8.99 -3.25
CA LEU A 83 3.97 8.38 -3.59
C LEU A 83 2.85 9.42 -3.69
N LEU A 84 2.75 10.35 -2.73
CA LEU A 84 1.74 11.40 -2.77
C LEU A 84 1.96 12.39 -3.92
N ASN A 85 3.20 12.65 -4.35
CA ASN A 85 3.46 13.47 -5.54
C ASN A 85 2.94 12.79 -6.79
N LEU A 86 3.33 11.53 -7.02
CA LEU A 86 2.88 10.76 -8.18
C LEU A 86 1.36 10.58 -8.20
N LEU A 87 0.74 10.39 -7.03
CA LEU A 87 -0.71 10.33 -6.91
C LEU A 87 -1.39 11.66 -7.29
N ASP A 88 -0.77 12.81 -7.04
CA ASP A 88 -1.33 14.11 -7.45
C ASP A 88 -1.15 14.36 -8.94
N GLU A 89 0.05 14.09 -9.45
CA GLU A 89 0.44 14.29 -10.84
C GLU A 89 -0.43 13.46 -11.78
N ASN A 90 -0.57 12.17 -11.47
CA ASN A 90 -1.30 11.20 -12.30
C ASN A 90 -2.74 10.95 -11.82
N ARG A 91 -3.24 11.74 -10.87
CA ARG A 91 -4.53 11.53 -10.18
C ARG A 91 -5.68 11.18 -11.11
N LYS A 92 -5.78 11.85 -12.28
CA LYS A 92 -6.87 11.70 -13.24
C LYS A 92 -6.85 10.36 -13.97
N ASN A 93 -5.69 9.72 -14.06
CA ASN A 93 -5.47 8.46 -14.77
C ASN A 93 -5.86 7.23 -13.93
N TYR A 94 -6.05 7.40 -12.62
CA TYR A 94 -6.42 6.32 -11.72
C TYR A 94 -7.92 6.14 -11.60
N THR A 95 -8.41 4.91 -11.45
CA THR A 95 -9.81 4.68 -11.06
C THR A 95 -10.10 5.31 -9.69
N ARG A 96 -11.33 5.78 -9.46
CA ARG A 96 -11.73 6.31 -8.14
C ARG A 96 -11.59 5.25 -7.05
N ALA A 97 -12.04 4.03 -7.32
CA ALA A 97 -12.04 2.95 -6.35
C ALA A 97 -10.60 2.53 -5.97
N GLY A 98 -9.73 2.26 -6.96
CA GLY A 98 -8.33 1.90 -6.72
C GLY A 98 -7.57 3.00 -5.98
N PHE A 99 -7.73 4.27 -6.39
CA PHE A 99 -7.09 5.41 -5.72
C PHE A 99 -7.45 5.50 -4.23
N PHE A 100 -8.74 5.44 -3.90
CA PHE A 100 -9.18 5.56 -2.51
C PHE A 100 -8.76 4.34 -1.67
N THR A 101 -8.85 3.14 -2.24
CA THR A 101 -8.37 1.91 -1.58
C THR A 101 -6.89 2.02 -1.24
N PHE A 102 -6.05 2.35 -2.22
CA PHE A 102 -4.61 2.54 -2.03
C PHE A 102 -4.32 3.58 -0.94
N LEU A 103 -4.87 4.79 -1.09
CA LEU A 103 -4.58 5.91 -0.17
C LEU A 103 -5.03 5.62 1.27
N ASN A 104 -6.14 4.89 1.44
CA ASN A 104 -6.60 4.49 2.77
C ASN A 104 -5.66 3.46 3.40
N LYS A 105 -5.12 2.52 2.61
CA LYS A 105 -4.25 1.44 3.10
C LYS A 105 -2.81 1.89 3.33
N LEU A 106 -2.35 2.88 2.56
CA LEU A 106 -1.09 3.56 2.81
C LEU A 106 -1.03 4.21 4.21
N GLY A 107 -2.20 4.53 4.80
CA GLY A 107 -2.29 4.95 6.21
C GLY A 107 -1.87 6.40 6.51
N VAL A 108 -1.37 7.14 5.52
CA VAL A 108 -0.87 8.52 5.68
C VAL A 108 -1.91 9.51 6.21
N LYS A 109 -3.21 9.23 6.05
CA LYS A 109 -4.29 10.08 6.60
C LYS A 109 -4.38 10.04 8.13
N ASP A 110 -3.93 8.95 8.73
CA ASP A 110 -3.88 8.70 10.17
C ASP A 110 -2.57 7.96 10.50
N PRO A 111 -1.42 8.66 10.38
CA PRO A 111 -0.11 8.01 10.43
C PRO A 111 0.18 7.41 11.80
N ASP A 112 -0.27 8.08 12.88
CA ASP A 112 -0.06 7.60 14.26
C ASP A 112 -0.69 6.21 14.48
N LYS A 113 -1.95 6.03 14.07
CA LYS A 113 -2.64 4.72 14.17
C LYS A 113 -2.03 3.66 13.27
N THR A 114 -1.60 4.05 12.07
CA THR A 114 -0.97 3.14 11.12
C THR A 114 0.33 2.61 11.70
N ILE A 115 1.12 3.49 12.31
CA ILE A 115 2.43 3.14 12.87
C ILE A 115 2.28 2.30 14.13
N GLU A 116 1.32 2.64 15.00
CA GLU A 116 0.95 1.81 16.14
C GLU A 116 0.53 0.40 15.69
N ALA A 117 -0.32 0.30 14.67
CA ALA A 117 -0.82 -0.97 14.15
C ALA A 117 0.27 -1.83 13.48
N LEU A 118 1.25 -1.19 12.84
CA LEU A 118 2.34 -1.85 12.14
C LEU A 118 3.56 -2.10 13.03
N HIS A 119 3.55 -1.63 14.28
CA HIS A 119 4.69 -1.71 15.21
C HIS A 119 6.00 -1.16 14.59
N ILE A 120 5.90 -0.11 13.76
CA ILE A 120 7.08 0.53 13.17
C ILE A 120 7.83 1.27 14.28
N ASP A 121 9.10 0.94 14.50
CA ASP A 121 9.94 1.63 15.48
C ASP A 121 10.34 3.01 14.93
N PHE A 122 9.78 4.07 15.53
CA PHE A 122 10.08 5.44 15.14
C PHE A 122 11.52 5.87 15.41
N ASN A 123 12.23 5.21 16.33
CA ASN A 123 13.66 5.47 16.51
C ASN A 123 14.48 4.98 15.31
N SER A 124 13.90 4.09 14.49
CA SER A 124 14.46 3.64 13.21
C SER A 124 13.79 4.29 11.99
N ALA A 125 12.61 4.90 12.16
CA ALA A 125 11.88 5.53 11.07
C ALA A 125 12.50 6.88 10.72
N SER A 126 12.92 7.02 9.47
CA SER A 126 13.64 8.18 8.91
C SER A 126 12.80 9.46 8.75
N ILE A 127 11.63 9.57 9.39
CA ILE A 127 10.67 10.67 9.21
C ILE A 127 10.36 11.38 10.53
N SER A 128 10.49 12.71 10.55
CA SER A 128 10.13 13.54 11.69
C SER A 128 8.61 13.72 11.85
N ARG A 129 8.17 14.12 13.05
CA ARG A 129 6.76 14.36 13.35
C ARG A 129 6.16 15.51 12.52
N GLU A 130 6.93 16.57 12.29
CA GLU A 130 6.52 17.71 11.44
C GLU A 130 6.27 17.26 10.00
N LYS A 131 7.10 16.34 9.51
CA LYS A 131 6.95 15.75 8.18
C LYS A 131 5.70 14.90 8.09
N LEU A 132 5.36 14.10 9.11
CA LEU A 132 4.09 13.35 9.15
C LEU A 132 2.87 14.27 9.08
N ILE A 133 2.87 15.37 9.83
CA ILE A 133 1.77 16.35 9.79
C ILE A 133 1.60 16.91 8.38
N THR A 134 2.71 17.20 7.71
CA THR A 134 2.72 17.70 6.33
C THR A 134 2.16 16.66 5.35
N LEU A 135 2.63 15.41 5.45
CA LEU A 135 2.16 14.30 4.62
C LEU A 135 0.67 14.03 4.83
N ARG A 136 0.20 14.07 6.08
CA ARG A 136 -1.22 13.93 6.43
C ARG A 136 -2.08 15.00 5.77
N LYS A 137 -1.66 16.28 5.82
CA LYS A 137 -2.37 17.39 5.16
C LYS A 137 -2.41 17.17 3.65
N LYS A 138 -1.30 16.77 3.05
CA LYS A 138 -1.19 16.48 1.60
C LYS A 138 -2.12 15.34 1.19
N ALA A 139 -2.12 14.22 1.91
CA ALA A 139 -3.00 13.10 1.66
C ALA A 139 -4.50 13.47 1.74
N LYS A 140 -4.89 14.28 2.75
CA LYS A 140 -6.27 14.79 2.85
C LYS A 140 -6.65 15.69 1.67
N LYS A 141 -5.74 16.57 1.23
CA LYS A 141 -5.94 17.42 0.06
C LYS A 141 -6.12 16.58 -1.22
N LEU A 142 -5.29 15.56 -1.41
CA LEU A 142 -5.38 14.64 -2.56
C LEU A 142 -6.68 13.85 -2.56
N TRP A 143 -7.06 13.33 -1.40
CA TRP A 143 -8.33 12.64 -1.22
C TRP A 143 -9.50 13.55 -1.64
N PHE A 144 -9.49 14.80 -1.18
CA PHE A 144 -10.53 15.77 -1.52
C PHE A 144 -10.54 16.08 -3.02
N LYS A 145 -9.37 16.39 -3.64
CA LYS A 145 -9.26 16.60 -5.09
C LYS A 145 -9.87 15.45 -5.88
N LYS A 146 -9.54 14.19 -5.54
CA LYS A 146 -10.09 13.01 -6.22
C LYS A 146 -11.60 12.86 -6.02
N LEU A 147 -12.11 13.21 -4.84
CA LEU A 147 -13.54 13.17 -4.54
C LEU A 147 -14.31 14.11 -5.48
N ILE A 148 -13.88 15.37 -5.57
CA ILE A 148 -14.59 16.40 -6.33
C ILE A 148 -14.20 16.47 -7.82
N GLY A 149 -13.23 15.64 -8.26
CA GLY A 149 -12.82 15.57 -9.66
C GLY A 149 -11.93 16.73 -10.14
N LEU A 150 -11.40 17.54 -9.21
CA LEU A 150 -10.37 18.55 -9.50
C LEU A 150 -9.07 17.86 -9.83
#